data_AF-A0A926N2W9-F1
#
_entry.id   AF-A0A926N2W9-F1
#
_cell.length_a   1.000
_cell.length_b   1.000
_cell.length_c   1.000
_cell.angle_alpha   90.00
_cell.angle_beta   90.00
_cell.angle_gamma   90.00
#
_symmetry.space_group_name_H-M   'P 1'
#
loop_
_entity.id
_entity.type
_entity.pdbx_description
1 polymer ?
#
loop_
_entity_poly.entity_id
_entity_poly.type
_entity_poly.pdbx_seq_one_letter_code
_entity_poly.pdbx_strand_id
1 'polypeptide(L)'
;MKKCTLALGCFWKPEENFKNKPGIIDTEVGYAGGLNPKVTYKEVCSGNTGHAEVVKLTFDEKVISFRKILDLFFKMHDPTQKDMQFPDVGTQYRSEIFYESEEQKKEAEEVLNEKNKNFDGKIQTNISKVKNYCKAEEYHQKYIEKNRG
;
A
#
# COMPACT_ATOMS: atom_id res chain seq x y z
N MET A 1 -14.97 12.05 2.11
CA MET A 1 -14.44 10.69 1.92
C MET A 1 -13.24 10.79 1.02
N LYS A 2 -12.07 10.38 1.49
CA LYS A 2 -10.83 10.42 0.74
C LYS A 2 -10.33 9.01 0.46
N LYS A 3 -9.42 8.89 -0.50
CA LYS A 3 -8.80 7.62 -0.88
C LYS A 3 -7.29 7.74 -0.83
N CYS A 4 -6.62 6.62 -0.56
CA CYS A 4 -5.17 6.50 -0.72
C CYS A 4 -4.82 5.06 -1.08
N THR A 5 -3.71 4.87 -1.78
CA THR A 5 -3.24 3.56 -2.25
C THR A 5 -1.84 3.31 -1.72
N LEU A 6 -1.62 2.18 -1.06
CA LEU A 6 -0.39 1.87 -0.33
C LEU A 6 0.13 0.47 -0.68
N ALA A 7 1.42 0.35 -1.00
CA ALA A 7 2.14 -0.91 -1.17
C ALA A 7 3.03 -1.18 0.05
N LEU A 8 2.88 -2.32 0.70
CA LEU A 8 3.57 -2.66 1.93
C LEU A 8 3.76 -4.17 2.10
N GLY A 9 4.17 -4.85 1.02
CA GLY A 9 4.33 -6.30 0.96
C GLY A 9 3.07 -7.02 0.47
N CYS A 10 2.94 -8.31 0.80
CA CYS A 10 1.75 -9.10 0.47
C CYS A 10 0.49 -8.40 0.98
N PHE A 11 -0.41 -8.02 0.07
CA PHE A 11 -1.55 -7.14 0.37
C PHE A 11 -2.62 -7.71 1.31
N TRP A 12 -2.63 -9.03 1.59
CA TRP A 12 -3.67 -9.68 2.40
C TRP A 12 -3.61 -9.26 3.87
N LYS A 13 -2.42 -9.24 4.46
CA LYS A 13 -2.24 -8.86 5.86
C LYS A 13 -2.46 -7.35 6.09
N PRO A 14 -1.92 -6.46 5.25
CA PRO A 14 -2.23 -5.05 5.25
C PRO A 14 -3.73 -4.74 5.12
N GLU A 15 -4.44 -5.36 4.19
CA GLU A 15 -5.89 -5.15 4.00
C GLU A 15 -6.65 -5.40 5.30
N GLU A 16 -6.42 -6.57 5.91
CA GLU A 16 -7.05 -6.94 7.17
C GLU A 16 -6.68 -5.99 8.33
N ASN A 17 -5.42 -5.58 8.39
CA ASN A 17 -4.93 -4.68 9.43
C ASN A 17 -5.56 -3.28 9.32
N PHE A 18 -5.78 -2.77 8.11
CA PHE A 18 -6.43 -1.48 7.89
C PHE A 18 -7.94 -1.54 8.07
N LYS A 19 -8.60 -2.61 7.59
CA LYS A 19 -10.06 -2.78 7.66
C LYS A 19 -10.61 -2.57 9.07
N ASN A 20 -9.86 -2.95 10.10
CA ASN A 20 -10.27 -2.86 11.50
C ASN A 20 -9.96 -1.51 12.18
N LYS A 21 -9.51 -0.49 11.43
CA LYS A 21 -9.16 0.82 12.01
C LYS A 21 -10.34 1.79 11.98
N PRO A 22 -10.64 2.50 13.08
CA PRO A 22 -11.66 3.53 13.08
C PRO A 22 -11.42 4.58 11.99
N GLY A 23 -12.48 4.93 11.26
CA GLY A 23 -12.43 5.89 10.16
C GLY A 23 -12.06 5.29 8.80
N ILE A 24 -11.62 4.03 8.73
CA ILE A 24 -11.56 3.28 7.47
C ILE A 24 -12.97 2.77 7.14
N ILE A 25 -13.49 3.14 5.98
CA ILE A 25 -14.81 2.73 5.50
C ILE A 25 -14.74 1.50 4.61
N ASP A 26 -13.71 1.44 3.75
CA ASP A 26 -13.57 0.33 2.82
C ASP A 26 -12.09 0.06 2.50
N THR A 27 -11.80 -1.19 2.18
CA THR A 27 -10.48 -1.69 1.78
C THR A 27 -10.62 -2.55 0.53
N GLU A 28 -9.77 -2.30 -0.47
CA GLU A 28 -9.74 -3.07 -1.72
C GLU A 28 -8.29 -3.38 -2.11
N VAL A 29 -7.97 -4.65 -2.33
CA VAL A 29 -6.64 -5.05 -2.80
C VAL A 29 -6.53 -4.99 -4.32
N GLY A 30 -5.35 -4.67 -4.82
CA GLY A 30 -5.11 -4.55 -6.26
C GLY A 30 -3.65 -4.38 -6.64
N TYR A 31 -3.45 -3.90 -7.86
CA TYR A 31 -2.16 -3.74 -8.50
C TYR A 31 -2.00 -2.31 -9.01
N ALA A 32 -0.89 -1.65 -8.68
CA ALA A 32 -0.62 -0.26 -9.11
C ALA A 32 0.85 0.00 -9.44
N GLY A 33 1.12 1.06 -10.19
CA GLY A 33 2.47 1.53 -10.52
C GLY A 33 3.15 0.80 -11.69
N GLY A 34 2.48 -0.19 -12.31
CA GLY A 34 3.03 -0.94 -13.43
C GLY A 34 2.85 -0.27 -14.79
N LEU A 35 3.26 -0.97 -15.85
CA LEU A 35 3.27 -0.44 -17.21
C LEU A 35 1.89 -0.42 -17.88
N ASN A 36 1.08 -1.44 -17.62
CA ASN A 36 -0.22 -1.63 -18.26
C ASN A 36 -1.38 -1.27 -17.33
N PRO A 37 -2.52 -0.76 -17.82
CA PRO A 37 -3.66 -0.40 -16.98
C PRO A 37 -4.45 -1.63 -16.47
N LYS A 38 -4.27 -2.79 -17.11
CA LYS A 38 -4.91 -4.06 -16.75
C LYS A 38 -3.84 -5.13 -16.62
N VAL A 39 -3.92 -5.91 -15.56
CA VAL A 39 -2.99 -7.01 -15.26
C VAL A 39 -3.72 -8.06 -14.44
N THR A 40 -3.32 -9.32 -14.59
CA THR A 40 -3.79 -10.45 -13.77
C THR A 40 -2.78 -10.78 -12.68
N TYR A 41 -3.22 -11.48 -11.61
CA TYR A 41 -2.30 -11.92 -10.56
C TYR A 41 -1.11 -12.71 -11.12
N LYS A 42 -1.37 -13.63 -12.07
CA LYS A 42 -0.33 -14.45 -12.71
C LYS A 42 0.74 -13.62 -13.41
N GLU A 43 0.33 -12.53 -14.07
CA GLU A 43 1.27 -11.62 -14.72
C GLU A 43 2.08 -10.83 -13.69
N VAL A 44 1.46 -10.37 -12.60
CA VAL A 44 2.17 -9.69 -11.50
C VAL A 44 3.21 -10.61 -10.85
N CYS A 45 2.85 -11.87 -10.57
CA CYS A 45 3.76 -12.87 -10.03
C CYS A 45 4.98 -13.17 -10.91
N SER A 46 4.93 -12.87 -12.22
CA SER A 46 6.09 -13.00 -13.10
C SER A 46 7.20 -11.96 -12.82
N GLY A 47 6.89 -10.90 -12.06
CA GLY A 47 7.83 -9.83 -11.68
C GLY A 47 8.10 -8.77 -12.76
N ASN A 48 7.61 -8.97 -13.99
CA ASN A 48 8.00 -8.14 -15.15
C ASN A 48 7.01 -7.02 -15.50
N THR A 49 5.92 -6.87 -14.75
CA THR A 49 4.86 -5.90 -15.10
C THR A 49 5.06 -4.52 -14.49
N GLY A 50 5.95 -4.41 -13.49
CA GLY A 50 6.18 -3.21 -12.68
C GLY A 50 5.10 -2.91 -11.63
N HIS A 51 4.04 -3.71 -11.56
CA HIS A 51 2.98 -3.49 -10.57
C HIS A 51 3.45 -3.88 -9.16
N ALA A 52 3.07 -3.07 -8.18
CA ALA A 52 3.07 -3.44 -6.77
C ALA A 52 1.71 -4.01 -6.37
N GLU A 53 1.71 -4.98 -5.47
CA GLU A 53 0.54 -5.30 -4.65
C GLU A 53 0.23 -4.12 -3.72
N VAL A 54 -1.02 -3.69 -3.75
CA VAL A 54 -1.47 -2.51 -3.01
C VAL A 54 -2.78 -2.75 -2.28
N VAL A 55 -2.97 -1.99 -1.21
CA VAL A 55 -4.28 -1.78 -0.58
C VAL A 55 -4.74 -0.37 -0.87
N LYS A 56 -5.94 -0.26 -1.45
CA LYS A 56 -6.66 1.00 -1.60
C LYS A 56 -7.62 1.16 -0.43
N LEU A 57 -7.54 2.30 0.23
CA LEU A 57 -8.36 2.63 1.39
C LEU A 57 -9.34 3.72 1.01
N THR A 58 -10.59 3.60 1.44
CA THR A 58 -11.54 4.72 1.52
C THR A 58 -11.73 5.08 2.99
N PHE A 59 -11.54 6.35 3.34
CA PHE A 59 -11.56 6.80 4.75
C PHE A 59 -12.30 8.12 4.95
N ASP A 60 -12.77 8.33 6.19
CA ASP A 60 -13.37 9.57 6.66
C ASP A 60 -12.30 10.41 7.35
N GLU A 61 -11.91 11.50 6.70
CA GLU A 61 -10.92 12.45 7.20
C GLU A 61 -11.33 13.16 8.49
N LYS A 62 -12.62 13.12 8.86
CA LYS A 62 -13.11 13.63 10.16
C LYS A 62 -12.79 12.67 11.31
N VAL A 63 -12.53 11.39 11.02
CA VAL A 63 -12.27 10.35 12.02
C VAL A 63 -10.80 9.93 12.02
N ILE A 64 -10.18 9.81 10.84
CA ILE A 64 -8.76 9.46 10.69
C ILE A 64 -8.09 10.33 9.63
N SER A 65 -6.96 10.96 9.98
CA SER A 65 -6.17 11.75 9.04
C SER A 65 -5.30 10.87 8.14
N PHE A 66 -4.92 11.40 6.98
CA PHE A 66 -4.01 10.71 6.07
C PHE A 66 -2.64 10.46 6.73
N ARG A 67 -2.08 11.44 7.45
CA ARG A 67 -0.89 11.27 8.31
C ARG A 67 -1.01 10.11 9.29
N LYS A 68 -2.17 9.90 9.91
CA LYS A 68 -2.37 8.77 10.83
C LYS A 68 -2.38 7.44 10.09
N ILE A 69 -2.91 7.39 8.87
CA ILE A 69 -2.83 6.23 7.99
C ILE A 69 -1.36 5.94 7.64
N LEU A 70 -0.57 6.97 7.31
CA LEU A 70 0.86 6.81 7.04
C LEU A 70 1.66 6.35 8.28
N ASP A 71 1.32 6.86 9.47
CA ASP A 71 1.90 6.38 10.73
C ASP A 71 1.64 4.88 10.94
N LEU A 72 0.45 4.39 10.57
CA LEU A 72 0.10 2.98 10.63
C LEU A 72 0.85 2.18 9.57
N PHE A 73 0.94 2.70 8.34
CA PHE A 73 1.70 2.11 7.25
C PHE A 73 3.15 1.79 7.65
N PHE A 74 3.88 2.75 8.21
CA PHE A 74 5.28 2.56 8.66
C PHE A 74 5.44 1.63 9.87
N LYS A 75 4.35 1.25 10.54
CA LYS A 75 4.35 0.26 11.64
C LYS A 75 3.96 -1.14 11.19
N MET A 76 3.37 -1.29 10.01
CA MET A 76 2.77 -2.55 9.54
C MET A 76 3.73 -3.41 8.71
N HIS A 77 4.88 -2.89 8.31
CA HIS A 77 5.88 -3.57 7.50
C HIS A 77 7.28 -3.01 7.78
N ASP A 78 8.34 -3.66 7.31
CA ASP A 78 9.69 -3.11 7.30
C ASP A 78 9.89 -2.20 6.07
N PRO A 79 9.93 -0.86 6.25
CA PRO A 79 10.07 0.08 5.13
C PRO A 79 11.52 0.21 4.64
N THR A 80 12.50 -0.46 5.27
CA THR A 80 13.91 -0.42 4.87
C THR A 80 14.28 -1.51 3.86
N GLN A 81 13.37 -2.45 3.63
CA GLN A 81 13.55 -3.51 2.65
C GLN A 81 13.22 -3.01 1.25
N LYS A 82 14.18 -3.14 0.34
CA LYS A 82 14.02 -2.78 -1.08
C LYS A 82 13.47 -3.97 -1.85
N ASP A 83 12.38 -3.75 -2.60
CA ASP A 83 11.78 -4.72 -3.52
C ASP A 83 11.48 -6.10 -2.86
N MET A 84 11.12 -6.07 -1.57
CA MET A 84 10.72 -7.24 -0.80
C MET A 84 10.00 -6.83 0.49
N GLN A 85 9.29 -7.79 1.09
CA GLN A 85 8.85 -7.76 2.47
C GLN A 85 8.92 -9.19 3.02
N PHE A 86 9.91 -9.49 3.86
CA PHE A 86 10.19 -10.86 4.30
C PHE A 86 8.91 -11.61 4.75
N PRO A 87 8.65 -12.83 4.24
CA PRO A 87 9.51 -13.66 3.39
C PRO A 87 9.37 -13.42 1.88
N ASP A 88 8.51 -12.49 1.46
CA ASP A 88 8.13 -12.28 0.07
C ASP A 88 9.16 -11.40 -0.66
N VAL A 89 9.71 -11.91 -1.78
CA VAL A 89 10.75 -11.24 -2.57
C VAL A 89 10.23 -10.90 -3.96
N GLY A 90 10.44 -9.66 -4.39
CA GLY A 90 10.06 -9.18 -5.71
C GLY A 90 9.54 -7.75 -5.68
N THR A 91 9.70 -7.05 -6.81
CA THR A 91 9.28 -5.65 -6.97
C THR A 91 7.80 -5.44 -6.69
N GLN A 92 6.97 -6.47 -6.80
CA GLN A 92 5.56 -6.43 -6.45
C GLN A 92 5.31 -6.23 -4.95
N TYR A 93 6.28 -6.55 -4.09
CA TYR A 93 6.17 -6.44 -2.63
C TYR A 93 6.88 -5.20 -2.06
N ARG A 94 7.36 -4.31 -2.93
CA ARG A 94 8.07 -3.08 -2.52
C ARG A 94 7.19 -2.17 -1.66
N SER A 95 7.84 -1.35 -0.84
CA SER A 95 7.20 -0.27 -0.09
C SER A 95 6.96 0.96 -0.98
N GLU A 96 5.71 1.41 -1.12
CA GLU A 96 5.38 2.59 -1.94
C GLU A 96 4.07 3.26 -1.49
N ILE A 97 4.06 4.59 -1.47
CA ILE A 97 2.88 5.42 -1.22
C ILE A 97 2.44 6.02 -2.56
N PHE A 98 1.24 5.65 -3.02
CA PHE A 98 0.65 6.20 -4.23
C PHE A 98 -0.30 7.35 -3.89
N TYR A 99 0.12 8.58 -4.18
CA TYR A 99 -0.68 9.78 -3.91
C TYR A 99 -1.67 10.07 -5.05
N GLU A 100 -2.84 10.59 -4.69
CA GLU A 100 -3.90 11.00 -5.62
C GLU A 100 -3.95 12.53 -5.81
N SER A 101 -3.38 13.29 -4.87
CA SER A 101 -3.31 14.77 -4.94
C SER A 101 -1.95 15.31 -4.47
N GLU A 102 -1.63 16.56 -4.81
CA GLU A 102 -0.37 17.19 -4.40
C GLU A 102 -0.32 17.45 -2.88
N GLU A 103 -1.47 17.62 -2.23
CA GLU A 103 -1.56 17.69 -0.77
C GLU A 103 -1.14 16.36 -0.13
N GLN A 104 -1.62 15.22 -0.66
CA GLN A 104 -1.19 13.91 -0.20
C GLN A 104 0.30 13.67 -0.44
N LYS A 105 0.82 14.11 -1.59
CA LYS A 105 2.26 14.02 -1.88
C LYS A 105 3.07 14.75 -0.82
N LYS A 106 2.74 16.01 -0.54
CA LYS A 106 3.42 16.83 0.45
C LYS A 106 3.36 16.20 1.85
N GLU A 107 2.18 15.76 2.27
CA GLU A 107 1.99 15.11 3.57
C GLU A 107 2.76 13.78 3.66
N ALA A 108 2.83 13.00 2.58
CA ALA A 108 3.61 11.78 2.51
C ALA A 108 5.12 12.04 2.60
N GLU A 109 5.63 13.07 1.91
CA GLU A 109 7.03 13.48 1.97
C GLU A 109 7.41 13.97 3.38
N GLU A 110 6.56 14.75 4.02
CA GLU A 110 6.75 15.20 5.42
C GLU A 110 6.84 14.00 6.38
N VAL A 111 5.88 13.07 6.31
CA VAL A 111 5.86 11.89 7.18
C VAL A 111 7.06 10.97 6.90
N LEU A 112 7.39 10.73 5.63
CA LEU A 112 8.56 9.94 5.24
C LEU A 112 9.83 10.54 5.87
N ASN A 113 10.06 11.84 5.70
CA ASN A 113 11.23 12.53 6.25
C ASN A 113 11.31 12.44 7.77
N GLU A 114 10.18 12.53 8.47
CA GLU A 114 10.13 12.36 9.93
C GLU A 114 10.42 10.93 10.36
N LYS A 115 9.81 9.94 9.70
CA LYS A 115 10.04 8.53 10.03
C LYS A 115 11.46 8.11 9.70
N ASN A 116 12.01 8.57 8.57
CA ASN A 116 13.33 8.14 8.12
C ASN A 116 14.45 8.49 9.11
N LYS A 117 14.27 9.55 9.92
CA LYS A 117 15.17 9.87 11.04
C LYS A 117 15.26 8.74 12.07
N ASN A 118 14.15 8.03 12.33
CA ASN A 118 14.11 6.90 13.26
C ASN A 118 14.69 5.61 12.66
N PHE A 119 14.94 5.58 11.35
CA PHE A 119 15.50 4.45 10.62
C PHE A 119 16.92 4.76 10.08
N ASP A 120 17.63 5.72 10.68
CA ASP A 120 18.97 6.14 10.25
C ASP A 120 19.07 6.51 8.76
N GLY A 121 17.99 7.04 8.17
CA GLY A 121 17.96 7.38 6.74
C GLY A 121 17.77 6.18 5.79
N LYS A 122 17.46 4.98 6.31
CA LYS A 122 17.44 3.73 5.52
C LYS A 122 16.11 3.39 4.84
N ILE A 123 15.05 4.16 5.05
CA ILE A 123 13.73 3.90 4.42
C ILE A 123 13.88 3.85 2.89
N GLN A 124 13.31 2.81 2.27
CA GLN A 124 13.26 2.55 0.83
C GLN A 124 11.86 2.79 0.23
N THR A 125 10.91 3.30 1.03
CA THR A 125 9.56 3.63 0.57
C THR A 125 9.58 4.68 -0.55
N ASN A 126 9.00 4.33 -1.69
CA ASN A 126 8.80 5.27 -2.80
C ASN A 126 7.55 6.14 -2.57
N ILE A 127 7.52 7.35 -3.14
CA ILE A 127 6.34 8.19 -3.22
C ILE A 127 6.08 8.51 -4.68
N SER A 128 4.96 8.03 -5.21
CA SER A 128 4.64 8.12 -6.64
C SER A 128 3.20 8.56 -6.85
N LYS A 129 2.94 9.26 -7.96
CA LYS A 129 1.57 9.55 -8.37
C LYS A 129 0.89 8.24 -8.78
N VAL A 130 -0.35 8.01 -8.35
CA VAL A 130 -1.14 6.89 -8.89
C VAL A 130 -1.36 7.10 -10.39
N LYS A 131 -0.84 6.19 -11.22
CA LYS A 131 -1.00 6.22 -12.69
C LYS A 131 -2.06 5.25 -13.17
N ASN A 132 -2.05 4.04 -12.61
CA ASN A 132 -3.00 2.97 -12.84
C ASN A 132 -3.35 2.29 -11.52
N TYR A 133 -4.53 1.69 -11.51
CA TYR A 133 -4.98 0.81 -10.45
C TYR A 133 -5.86 -0.27 -11.08
N CYS A 134 -5.48 -1.52 -10.93
CA CYS A 134 -6.24 -2.68 -11.34
C CYS A 134 -6.70 -3.42 -10.08
N LYS A 135 -8.02 -3.54 -9.88
CA LYS A 135 -8.57 -4.33 -8.78
C LYS A 135 -8.09 -5.78 -8.93
N ALA A 136 -7.61 -6.38 -7.84
CA ALA A 136 -7.26 -7.79 -7.82
C ALA A 136 -8.53 -8.66 -7.84
N GLU A 137 -8.39 -9.90 -8.28
CA GLU A 137 -9.48 -10.86 -8.41
C GLU A 137 -10.23 -11.06 -7.08
N GLU A 138 -11.53 -11.37 -7.15
CA GLU A 138 -12.41 -11.44 -5.96
C GLU A 138 -11.95 -12.43 -4.89
N TYR A 139 -11.19 -13.47 -5.27
CA TYR A 139 -10.63 -14.41 -4.30
C TYR A 139 -9.51 -13.80 -3.44
N HIS A 140 -8.85 -12.73 -3.88
CA HIS A 140 -7.87 -11.99 -3.08
C HIS A 140 -8.50 -10.98 -2.11
N GLN A 141 -9.69 -10.48 -2.43
CA GLN A 141 -10.39 -9.50 -1.60
C GLN A 141 -10.75 -10.12 -0.26
N LYS A 142 -10.41 -9.48 0.86
CA LYS A 142 -10.71 -9.96 2.22
C LYS A 142 -10.22 -11.40 2.44
N TYR A 143 -9.05 -11.74 1.88
CA TYR A 143 -8.55 -13.11 1.84
C TYR A 143 -8.45 -13.74 3.24
N ILE A 144 -7.85 -13.05 4.21
CA ILE A 144 -7.69 -13.61 5.56
C ILE A 144 -9.03 -13.82 6.24
N GLU A 145 -9.97 -12.87 6.13
CA GLU A 145 -11.32 -13.01 6.69
C GLU A 145 -12.05 -14.23 6.12
N LYS A 146 -11.94 -14.47 4.81
CA LYS A 146 -12.56 -15.62 4.13
C LYS A 146 -11.93 -16.96 4.53
N ASN A 147 -10.67 -16.96 4.99
CA ASN A 147 -9.89 -18.16 5.30
C ASN A 147 -9.58 -18.30 6.80
N ARG A 148 -10.21 -17.50 7.68
CA ARG A 148 -10.19 -17.69 9.13
C ARG A 148 -11.10 -18.87 9.49
N GLY A 149 -10.51 -20.06 9.49
CA GLY A 149 -11.07 -21.28 10.09
C GLY A 149 -10.73 -21.38 11.57
#